data_AF-A0A960A7H6-F1
#
_entry.id   AF-A0A960A7H6-F1
#
_cell.length_a   1.000
_cell.length_b   1.000
_cell.length_c   1.000
_cell.angle_alpha   90.00
_cell.angle_beta   90.00
_cell.angle_gamma   90.00
#
_symmetry.space_group_name_H-M   'P 1'
#
loop_
_entity.id
_entity.type
_entity.pdbx_description
1 polymer ?
#
loop_
_entity_poly.entity_id
_entity_poly.type
_entity_poly.pdbx_seq_one_letter_code
_entity_poly.pdbx_strand_id
1 'polypeptide(L)'
;ELLHHPLARTLRLRPLAPTVAVTDLPLNTVIDQLREAGMAPVVESPDGVVQLAGVQGHRTHTPKRSAHAPIARRSAQIQAAVRAIQAGDRAAADSGQLTEVKTPADIIALLHQALDTGEELVIGYVGNDGVSWERPVRPIRVEGGQLLAHDSRSGHPARFVVHRITFARPMGSPPTPHLGRQT
;
A
#
# COMPACT_ATOMS: atom_id res chain seq x y z
N GLU A 1 -21.05 -13.87 -17.35
CA GLU A 1 -20.87 -14.49 -18.68
C GLU A 1 -20.28 -15.90 -18.61
N LEU A 2 -19.17 -16.10 -17.87
CA LEU A 2 -18.47 -17.40 -17.74
C LEU A 2 -19.32 -18.60 -17.29
N LEU A 3 -20.28 -18.42 -16.37
CA LEU A 3 -21.14 -19.52 -15.88
C LEU A 3 -22.08 -20.10 -16.95
N HIS A 4 -22.35 -19.36 -18.02
CA HIS A 4 -23.15 -19.83 -19.16
C HIS A 4 -22.27 -20.41 -20.29
N HIS A 5 -20.94 -20.32 -20.16
CA HIS A 5 -20.01 -20.85 -21.14
C HIS A 5 -19.86 -22.37 -20.98
N PRO A 6 -19.66 -23.15 -22.06
CA PRO A 6 -19.45 -24.61 -21.98
C PRO A 6 -18.34 -25.04 -21.00
N LEU A 7 -17.29 -24.22 -20.87
CA LEU A 7 -16.20 -24.44 -19.91
C LEU A 7 -16.65 -24.51 -18.45
N ALA A 8 -17.79 -23.91 -18.08
CA ALA A 8 -18.24 -23.89 -16.69
C ALA A 8 -18.40 -25.31 -16.11
N ARG A 9 -18.84 -26.27 -16.95
CA ARG A 9 -18.92 -27.69 -16.55
C ARG A 9 -17.55 -28.33 -16.43
N THR A 10 -16.65 -28.09 -17.38
CA THR A 10 -15.28 -28.65 -17.37
C THR A 10 -14.48 -28.14 -16.17
N LEU A 11 -14.63 -26.86 -15.86
CA LEU A 11 -14.00 -26.19 -14.72
C LEU A 11 -14.72 -26.43 -13.39
N ARG A 12 -15.84 -27.17 -13.40
CA ARG A 12 -16.65 -27.47 -12.20
C ARG A 12 -17.03 -26.21 -11.41
N LEU A 13 -17.33 -25.12 -12.11
CA LEU A 13 -17.67 -23.83 -11.50
C LEU A 13 -19.03 -23.92 -10.80
N ARG A 14 -19.06 -23.59 -9.52
CA ARG A 14 -20.27 -23.46 -8.71
C ARG A 14 -20.49 -21.99 -8.33
N PRO A 15 -21.66 -21.39 -8.63
CA PRO A 15 -21.94 -20.01 -8.24
C PRO A 15 -22.05 -19.88 -6.71
N LEU A 16 -21.52 -18.76 -6.18
CA LEU A 16 -21.72 -18.32 -4.79
C LEU A 16 -22.44 -16.97 -4.70
N ALA A 17 -22.25 -16.13 -5.71
CA ALA A 17 -22.90 -14.83 -5.84
C ALA A 17 -23.03 -14.48 -7.35
N PRO A 18 -23.71 -13.39 -7.74
CA PRO A 18 -23.89 -13.04 -9.16
C PRO A 18 -22.59 -12.94 -9.97
N THR A 19 -21.48 -12.55 -9.33
CA THR A 19 -20.15 -12.38 -9.96
C THR A 19 -19.08 -13.31 -9.39
N VAL A 20 -19.44 -14.22 -8.47
CA VAL A 20 -18.49 -15.06 -7.74
C VAL A 20 -18.82 -16.53 -7.96
N ALA A 21 -17.82 -17.31 -8.35
CA ALA A 21 -17.91 -18.75 -8.47
C ALA A 21 -16.68 -19.43 -7.86
N VAL A 22 -16.83 -20.69 -7.49
CA VAL A 22 -15.74 -21.52 -6.93
C VAL A 22 -15.56 -22.80 -7.71
N THR A 23 -14.36 -23.35 -7.65
CA THR A 23 -13.98 -24.65 -8.20
C THR A 23 -13.04 -25.34 -7.23
N ASP A 24 -13.02 -26.66 -7.27
CA ASP A 24 -12.08 -27.50 -6.53
C ASP A 24 -10.87 -27.94 -7.38
N LEU A 25 -10.77 -27.44 -8.62
CA LEU A 25 -9.62 -27.69 -9.49
C LEU A 25 -8.41 -26.83 -9.07
N PRO A 26 -7.18 -27.32 -9.29
CA PRO A 26 -5.97 -26.53 -9.05
C PRO A 26 -5.95 -25.24 -9.87
N LEU A 27 -5.44 -24.15 -9.28
CA LEU A 27 -5.40 -22.81 -9.91
C LEU A 27 -4.79 -22.84 -11.31
N ASN A 28 -3.62 -23.47 -11.48
CA ASN A 28 -2.93 -23.51 -12.78
C ASN A 28 -3.80 -24.17 -13.87
N THR A 29 -4.49 -25.27 -13.54
CA THR A 29 -5.41 -25.96 -14.46
C THR A 29 -6.55 -25.07 -14.92
N VAL A 30 -7.10 -24.25 -14.01
CA VAL A 30 -8.18 -23.30 -14.33
C VAL A 30 -7.66 -22.19 -15.24
N ILE A 31 -6.50 -21.62 -14.94
CA ILE A 31 -5.90 -20.55 -15.74
C ILE A 31 -5.56 -21.03 -17.15
N ASP A 32 -4.99 -22.23 -17.28
CA ASP A 32 -4.63 -22.80 -18.58
C ASP A 32 -5.86 -23.01 -19.46
N GLN A 33 -6.91 -23.66 -18.93
CA GLN A 33 -8.14 -23.91 -19.69
C GLN A 33 -8.88 -22.63 -20.08
N LEU A 34 -8.88 -21.61 -19.22
CA LEU A 34 -9.46 -20.30 -19.55
C LEU A 34 -8.67 -19.61 -20.68
N ARG A 35 -7.34 -19.71 -20.67
CA ARG A 35 -6.48 -19.18 -21.75
C ARG A 35 -6.68 -19.93 -23.06
N GLU A 36 -6.81 -21.26 -23.01
CA GLU A 36 -7.10 -22.09 -24.19
C GLU A 36 -8.43 -21.71 -24.85
N ALA A 37 -9.42 -21.30 -24.07
CA ALA A 37 -10.68 -20.77 -24.59
C ALA A 37 -10.63 -19.30 -25.02
N GLY A 38 -9.43 -18.71 -25.14
CA GLY A 38 -9.23 -17.34 -25.61
C GLY A 38 -9.59 -16.27 -24.59
N MET A 39 -9.79 -16.63 -23.32
CA MET A 39 -10.03 -15.65 -22.25
C MET A 39 -8.70 -15.14 -21.69
N ALA A 40 -8.75 -13.96 -21.06
CA ALA A 40 -7.60 -13.34 -20.41
C ALA A 40 -7.76 -13.33 -18.88
N PRO A 41 -7.65 -14.50 -18.20
CA PRO A 41 -7.82 -14.57 -16.76
C PRO A 41 -6.66 -13.88 -16.05
N VAL A 42 -7.01 -13.20 -14.96
CA VAL A 42 -6.07 -12.50 -14.08
C VAL A 42 -6.07 -13.20 -12.73
N VAL A 43 -4.90 -13.51 -12.20
CA VAL A 43 -4.76 -14.08 -10.86
C VAL A 43 -4.53 -12.94 -9.88
N GLU A 44 -5.17 -13.00 -8.73
CA GLU A 44 -5.01 -12.05 -7.64
C GLU A 44 -4.39 -12.79 -6.45
N SER A 45 -3.39 -12.18 -5.81
CA SER A 45 -2.84 -12.66 -4.54
C SER A 45 -3.87 -12.51 -3.41
N PRO A 46 -3.71 -13.23 -2.28
CA PRO A 46 -4.52 -12.99 -1.08
C PRO A 46 -4.51 -11.52 -0.59
N ASP A 47 -3.46 -10.77 -0.93
CA ASP A 47 -3.30 -9.34 -0.60
C ASP A 47 -3.94 -8.39 -1.63
N GLY A 48 -4.69 -8.92 -2.60
CA GLY A 48 -5.36 -8.13 -3.63
C GLY A 48 -4.49 -7.70 -4.81
N VAL A 49 -3.22 -8.13 -4.83
CA VAL A 49 -2.27 -7.78 -5.88
C VAL A 49 -2.50 -8.65 -7.11
N VAL A 50 -2.75 -8.01 -8.25
CA VAL A 50 -2.84 -8.68 -9.56
C VAL A 50 -1.48 -9.30 -9.94
N GLN A 51 -1.43 -10.62 -10.00
CA GLN A 51 -0.33 -11.39 -10.55
C GLN A 51 -0.49 -11.52 -12.06
N LEU A 52 0.23 -10.67 -12.79
CA LEU A 52 0.40 -10.79 -14.24
C LEU A 52 1.32 -11.98 -14.55
N ALA A 53 0.74 -13.15 -14.79
CA ALA A 53 1.44 -14.27 -15.41
C ALA A 53 1.67 -13.97 -16.90
N GLY A 54 2.58 -13.05 -17.19
CA GLY A 54 3.04 -12.79 -18.55
C GLY A 54 3.71 -14.03 -19.11
N VAL A 55 3.29 -14.47 -20.30
CA VAL A 55 4.08 -15.42 -21.09
C VAL A 55 5.41 -14.73 -21.38
N GLN A 56 6.47 -15.15 -20.68
CA GLN A 56 7.83 -14.73 -20.99
C GLN A 56 8.19 -15.33 -22.34
N GLY A 57 7.86 -14.62 -23.42
CA GLY A 57 8.39 -14.90 -24.74
C GLY A 57 9.90 -14.86 -24.64
N HIS A 58 10.56 -15.98 -24.90
CA HIS A 58 12.01 -16.07 -24.91
C HIS A 58 12.55 -15.23 -26.07
N ARG A 59 12.77 -13.94 -25.81
CA ARG A 59 13.44 -13.04 -26.76
C ARG A 59 14.94 -13.19 -26.53
N THR A 60 15.62 -13.84 -27.47
CA THR A 60 17.09 -13.85 -27.53
C THR A 60 17.56 -12.43 -27.85
N HIS A 61 18.01 -11.70 -26.82
CA HIS A 61 18.65 -10.40 -27.01
C HIS A 61 20.09 -10.63 -27.48
N THR A 62 20.44 -10.16 -28.68
CA THR A 62 21.84 -10.15 -29.13
C THR A 62 22.60 -9.10 -28.30
N PRO A 63 23.63 -9.47 -27.50
CA PRO A 63 24.35 -8.48 -26.70
C PRO A 63 25.35 -7.72 -27.58
N LYS A 64 25.22 -6.38 -27.63
CA LYS A 64 26.31 -5.51 -28.08
C LYS A 64 27.44 -5.57 -27.05
N ARG A 65 28.60 -6.12 -27.43
CA ARG A 65 29.83 -6.06 -26.63
C ARG A 65 30.27 -4.61 -26.49
N SER A 66 30.26 -4.07 -25.26
CA SER A 66 31.17 -2.99 -24.87
C SER A 66 32.27 -3.59 -23.99
N ALA A 67 33.49 -3.60 -24.49
CA ALA A 67 34.65 -3.92 -23.69
C ALA A 67 34.85 -2.84 -22.61
N HIS A 68 35.04 -3.30 -21.36
CA HIS A 68 35.56 -2.54 -20.21
C HIS A 68 34.61 -1.51 -19.55
N ALA A 69 33.58 -1.98 -18.85
CA ALA A 69 33.01 -1.26 -17.68
C ALA A 69 32.17 -2.12 -16.68
N PRO A 70 32.33 -3.45 -16.53
CA PRO A 70 31.41 -4.22 -15.67
C PRO A 70 31.60 -3.96 -14.18
N ILE A 71 32.84 -3.73 -13.71
CA ILE A 71 33.14 -3.63 -12.27
C ILE A 71 32.70 -2.27 -11.71
N ALA A 72 33.01 -1.17 -12.40
CA ALA A 72 32.65 0.18 -11.94
C ALA A 72 31.12 0.42 -11.93
N ARG A 73 30.39 -0.14 -12.92
CA ARG A 73 28.93 -0.06 -12.93
C ARG A 73 28.30 -0.91 -11.82
N ARG A 74 28.86 -2.10 -11.56
CA ARG A 74 28.40 -2.99 -10.48
C ARG A 74 28.69 -2.39 -9.10
N SER A 75 29.85 -1.78 -8.89
CA SER A 75 30.17 -1.11 -7.62
C SER A 75 29.28 0.11 -7.39
N ALA A 76 28.97 0.91 -8.42
CA ALA A 76 28.02 2.01 -8.32
C ALA A 76 26.59 1.54 -7.99
N GLN A 77 26.14 0.42 -8.55
CA GLN A 77 24.83 -0.18 -8.23
C GLN A 77 24.77 -0.70 -6.80
N ILE A 78 25.82 -1.37 -6.31
CA ILE A 78 25.91 -1.83 -4.92
C ILE A 78 25.90 -0.63 -3.96
N GLN A 79 26.66 0.42 -4.27
CA GLN A 79 26.68 1.66 -3.48
C GLN A 79 25.29 2.32 -3.43
N ALA A 80 24.56 2.36 -4.55
CA ALA A 80 23.21 2.91 -4.59
C ALA A 80 22.22 2.06 -3.77
N ALA A 81 22.30 0.73 -3.86
CA ALA A 81 21.48 -0.17 -3.06
C ALA A 81 21.76 -0.04 -1.55
N VAL A 82 23.04 0.03 -1.15
CA VAL A 82 23.44 0.25 0.25
C VAL A 82 22.92 1.60 0.75
N ARG A 83 23.01 2.67 -0.04
CA ARG A 83 22.45 3.98 0.33
C ARG A 83 20.93 3.93 0.48
N ALA A 84 20.23 3.20 -0.38
CA ALA A 84 18.79 3.02 -0.30
C ALA A 84 18.39 2.25 0.98
N ILE A 85 19.11 1.17 1.30
CA ILE A 85 18.91 0.41 2.54
C ILE A 85 19.19 1.31 3.76
N GLN A 86 20.34 2.00 3.81
CA GLN A 86 20.67 2.91 4.92
C GLN A 86 19.71 4.10 5.04
N ALA A 87 19.11 4.55 3.94
CA ALA A 87 18.05 5.56 3.98
C ALA A 87 16.76 4.97 4.57
N GLY A 88 16.41 3.74 4.19
CA GLY A 88 15.30 3.00 4.79
C GLY A 88 15.51 2.73 6.28
N ASP A 89 16.71 2.28 6.68
CA ASP A 89 17.07 2.02 8.07
C ASP A 89 17.04 3.29 8.91
N ARG A 90 17.51 4.43 8.37
CA ARG A 90 17.39 5.72 9.05
C ARG A 90 15.94 6.18 9.18
N ALA A 91 15.11 6.01 8.15
CA ALA A 91 13.69 6.31 8.23
C ALA A 91 12.96 5.40 9.24
N ALA A 92 13.34 4.12 9.32
CA ALA A 92 12.82 3.17 10.30
C ALA A 92 13.29 3.50 11.74
N ALA A 93 14.54 3.92 11.90
CA ALA A 93 15.10 4.36 13.18
C ALA A 93 14.46 5.68 13.67
N ASP A 94 14.21 6.62 12.77
CA ASP A 94 13.51 7.89 13.07
C ASP A 94 12.03 7.64 13.42
N SER A 95 11.44 6.57 12.86
CA SER A 95 10.11 6.09 13.27
C SER A 95 10.10 5.43 14.67
N GLY A 96 11.27 5.02 15.17
CA GLY A 96 11.43 4.29 16.44
C GLY A 96 11.38 5.16 17.71
N GLN A 97 11.19 6.48 17.59
CA GLN A 97 11.22 7.41 18.73
C GLN A 97 9.94 8.23 18.93
N LEU A 98 8.93 8.01 18.09
CA LEU A 98 7.59 8.56 18.27
C LEU A 98 6.67 7.43 18.72
N THR A 99 5.94 7.64 19.81
CA THR A 99 4.98 6.67 20.39
C THR A 99 3.89 6.35 19.36
N GLU A 100 4.19 5.43 18.45
CA GLU A 100 3.26 4.95 17.43
C GLU A 100 2.22 4.07 18.10
N VAL A 101 0.97 4.49 17.99
CA VAL A 101 -0.15 3.80 18.59
C VAL A 101 -0.84 2.93 17.54
N LYS A 102 -1.03 1.64 17.85
CA LYS A 102 -1.56 0.63 16.90
C LYS A 102 -2.91 0.04 17.29
N THR A 103 -3.31 0.13 18.56
CA THR A 103 -4.60 -0.44 18.97
C THR A 103 -5.74 0.54 18.63
N PRO A 104 -6.94 0.08 18.23
CA PRO A 104 -8.05 0.97 17.91
C PRO A 104 -8.46 1.88 19.07
N ALA A 105 -8.42 1.37 20.31
CA ALA A 105 -8.77 2.14 21.49
C ALA A 105 -7.78 3.30 21.73
N ASP A 106 -6.49 3.00 21.66
CA ASP A 106 -5.45 4.00 21.87
C ASP A 106 -5.41 5.01 20.70
N ILE A 107 -5.70 4.58 19.46
CA ILE A 107 -5.85 5.48 18.30
C ILE A 107 -6.98 6.48 18.54
N ILE A 108 -8.14 6.01 19.02
CA ILE A 108 -9.28 6.89 19.35
C ILE A 108 -8.89 7.87 20.45
N ALA A 109 -8.21 7.41 21.51
CA ALA A 109 -7.74 8.27 22.58
C ALA A 109 -6.78 9.36 22.06
N LEU A 110 -5.83 8.98 21.19
CA LEU A 110 -4.90 9.93 20.57
C LEU A 110 -5.61 10.94 19.67
N LEU A 111 -6.63 10.51 18.91
CA LEU A 111 -7.43 11.42 18.09
C LEU A 111 -8.20 12.43 18.94
N HIS A 112 -8.79 11.99 20.08
CA HIS A 112 -9.44 12.90 21.02
C HIS A 112 -8.45 13.89 21.65
N GLN A 113 -7.28 13.41 22.07
CA GLN A 113 -6.23 14.29 22.58
C GLN A 113 -5.82 15.35 21.54
N ALA A 114 -5.65 14.95 20.27
CA ALA A 114 -5.29 15.87 19.19
C ALA A 114 -6.42 16.84 18.82
N LEU A 115 -7.69 16.48 19.03
CA LEU A 115 -8.81 17.42 18.92
C LEU A 115 -8.75 18.50 19.99
N ASP A 116 -8.38 18.13 21.22
CA ASP A 116 -8.28 19.06 22.34
C ASP A 116 -7.07 20.00 22.20
N THR A 117 -5.93 19.48 21.72
CA THR A 117 -4.70 20.27 21.55
C THR A 117 -4.61 20.99 20.21
N GLY A 118 -5.41 20.58 19.22
CA GLY A 118 -5.32 21.05 17.83
C GLY A 118 -4.04 20.58 17.11
N GLU A 119 -3.37 19.55 17.64
CA GLU A 119 -2.15 19.00 17.08
C GLU A 119 -2.41 18.22 15.79
N GLU A 120 -1.40 18.24 14.92
CA GLU A 120 -1.43 17.48 13.68
C GLU A 120 -0.88 16.07 13.91
N LEU A 121 -1.49 15.09 13.28
CA LEU A 121 -1.14 13.68 13.39
C LEU A 121 -0.68 13.14 12.05
N VAL A 122 0.17 12.14 12.07
CA VAL A 122 0.36 11.24 10.93
C VAL A 122 -0.41 9.96 11.21
N ILE A 123 -1.33 9.62 10.30
CA ILE A 123 -2.07 8.35 10.36
C ILE A 123 -1.62 7.42 9.24
N GLY A 124 -1.49 6.14 9.55
CA GLY A 124 -1.47 5.08 8.55
C GLY A 124 -2.91 4.72 8.20
N TYR A 125 -3.27 4.76 6.91
CA TYR A 125 -4.63 4.49 6.44
C TYR A 125 -4.62 3.51 5.28
N VAL A 126 -5.42 2.45 5.37
CA VAL A 126 -5.57 1.46 4.29
C VAL A 126 -6.76 1.82 3.38
N GLY A 127 -6.47 2.02 2.09
CA GLY A 127 -7.42 2.30 1.01
C GLY A 127 -8.29 1.09 0.65
N ASN A 128 -9.35 1.30 -0.16
CA ASN A 128 -10.29 0.21 -0.53
C ASN A 128 -9.64 -0.82 -1.44
N ASP A 129 -8.58 -0.40 -2.12
CA ASP A 129 -7.64 -1.16 -2.91
C ASP A 129 -6.61 -1.93 -2.06
N GLY A 130 -6.69 -1.85 -0.73
CA GLY A 130 -5.73 -2.49 0.18
C GLY A 130 -4.39 -1.75 0.28
N VAL A 131 -4.21 -0.65 -0.45
CA VAL A 131 -2.95 0.12 -0.41
C VAL A 131 -2.90 0.97 0.85
N SER A 132 -1.83 0.82 1.62
CA SER A 132 -1.59 1.63 2.81
C SER A 132 -0.89 2.94 2.47
N TRP A 133 -1.39 4.05 3.03
CA TRP A 133 -0.83 5.38 2.86
C TRP A 133 -0.61 6.04 4.21
N GLU A 134 0.47 6.80 4.35
CA GLU A 134 0.61 7.77 5.44
C GLU A 134 -0.05 9.10 5.06
N ARG A 135 -0.87 9.64 5.95
CA ARG A 135 -1.57 10.90 5.77
C ARG A 135 -1.32 11.83 6.96
N PRO A 136 -0.68 13.00 6.74
CA PRO A 136 -0.69 14.06 7.73
C PRO A 136 -2.09 14.68 7.78
N VAL A 137 -2.68 14.67 8.97
CA VAL A 137 -4.07 15.08 9.19
C VAL A 137 -4.20 15.96 10.42
N ARG A 138 -5.00 17.02 10.33
CA ARG A 138 -5.44 17.80 11.49
C ARG A 138 -6.89 17.42 11.84
N PRO A 139 -7.14 16.74 12.99
CA PRO A 139 -8.47 16.33 13.37
C PRO A 139 -9.44 17.52 13.50
N ILE A 140 -10.67 17.34 13.03
CA ILE A 140 -11.78 18.30 13.18
C ILE A 140 -12.84 17.74 14.13
N ARG A 141 -13.16 16.45 13.98
CA ARG A 141 -14.13 15.74 14.82
C ARG A 141 -13.98 14.23 14.66
N VAL A 142 -14.28 13.47 15.73
CA VAL A 142 -14.41 12.00 15.69
C VAL A 142 -15.79 11.60 16.19
N GLU A 143 -16.60 11.01 15.33
CA GLU A 143 -17.97 10.55 15.64
C GLU A 143 -18.33 9.31 14.81
N GLY A 144 -19.15 8.42 15.36
CA GLY A 144 -19.68 7.26 14.62
C GLY A 144 -18.60 6.34 14.02
N GLY A 145 -17.42 6.28 14.63
CA GLY A 145 -16.28 5.51 14.11
C GLY A 145 -15.60 6.13 12.88
N GLN A 146 -15.81 7.44 12.64
CA GLN A 146 -15.18 8.18 11.55
C GLN A 146 -14.46 9.42 12.10
N LEU A 147 -13.30 9.70 11.53
CA LEU A 147 -12.53 10.92 11.70
C LEU A 147 -12.82 11.85 10.52
N LEU A 148 -13.29 13.06 10.81
CA LEU A 148 -13.23 14.18 9.88
C LEU A 148 -11.94 14.96 10.19
N ALA A 149 -11.09 15.16 9.20
CA ALA A 149 -9.83 15.86 9.37
C ALA A 149 -9.46 16.66 8.11
N HIS A 150 -8.67 17.72 8.27
CA HIS A 150 -7.99 18.35 7.14
C HIS A 150 -6.80 17.47 6.73
N ASP A 151 -6.76 16.99 5.48
CA ASP A 151 -5.57 16.32 4.93
C ASP A 151 -4.59 17.38 4.45
N SER A 152 -3.48 17.55 5.18
CA SER A 152 -2.47 18.57 4.91
C SER A 152 -1.78 18.39 3.56
N ARG A 153 -1.81 17.17 2.99
CA ARG A 153 -1.25 16.90 1.67
C ARG A 153 -2.15 17.38 0.54
N SER A 154 -3.48 17.27 0.72
CA SER A 154 -4.45 17.70 -0.29
C SER A 154 -5.00 19.10 -0.07
N GLY A 155 -4.87 19.64 1.14
CA GLY A 155 -5.44 20.92 1.56
C GLY A 155 -6.97 20.90 1.78
N HIS A 156 -7.61 19.73 1.65
CA HIS A 156 -9.07 19.60 1.72
C HIS A 156 -9.51 18.75 2.93
N PRO A 157 -10.72 18.99 3.49
CA PRO A 157 -11.31 18.09 4.46
C PRO A 157 -11.54 16.70 3.87
N ALA A 158 -11.14 15.67 4.60
CA ALA A 158 -11.29 14.27 4.25
C ALA A 158 -11.89 13.49 5.43
N ARG A 159 -12.62 12.41 5.09
CA ARG A 159 -13.18 11.48 6.07
C ARG A 159 -12.39 10.18 6.06
N PHE A 160 -12.03 9.72 7.25
CA PHE A 160 -11.29 8.47 7.46
C PHE A 160 -12.09 7.58 8.39
N VAL A 161 -12.30 6.33 8.00
CA VAL A 161 -12.97 5.37 8.90
C VAL A 161 -11.94 4.83 9.89
N VAL A 162 -12.24 4.89 11.19
CA VAL A 162 -11.26 4.62 12.26
C VAL A 162 -10.72 3.19 12.21
N HIS A 163 -11.55 2.20 11.90
CA HIS A 163 -11.10 0.80 11.80
C HIS A 163 -10.11 0.54 10.66
N ARG A 164 -9.87 1.53 9.79
CA ARG A 164 -8.91 1.47 8.67
C ARG A 164 -7.65 2.29 8.95
N ILE A 165 -7.60 2.92 10.12
CA ILE A 165 -6.40 3.55 10.63
C ILE A 165 -5.56 2.43 11.25
N THR A 166 -4.41 2.15 10.65
CA THR A 166 -3.50 1.08 11.09
C THR A 166 -2.57 1.54 12.20
N PHE A 167 -2.25 2.84 12.21
CA PHE A 167 -1.53 3.49 13.29
C PHE A 167 -1.81 4.98 13.31
N ALA A 168 -1.52 5.63 14.43
CA ALA A 168 -1.47 7.08 14.54
C ALA A 168 -0.29 7.51 15.41
N ARG A 169 0.32 8.65 15.06
CA ARG A 169 1.37 9.29 15.86
C ARG A 169 1.27 10.81 15.74
N PRO A 170 1.69 11.57 16.76
CA PRO A 170 1.89 13.01 16.61
C PRO A 170 2.82 13.33 15.45
N MET A 171 2.49 14.36 14.69
CA MET A 171 3.43 14.98 13.77
C MET A 171 4.47 15.69 14.65
N GLY A 172 5.71 15.19 14.65
CA GLY A 172 6.78 15.80 15.45
C GLY A 172 6.83 17.30 15.22
N SER A 173 6.94 18.08 16.31
CA SER A 173 6.82 19.53 16.25
C SER A 173 7.77 20.13 15.21
N PRO A 174 7.31 21.02 14.31
CA PRO A 174 8.22 21.83 13.53
C PRO A 174 9.08 22.68 14.49
N PRO A 175 10.37 22.93 14.20
CA PRO A 175 11.21 23.75 15.06
C PRO A 175 10.58 25.14 15.20
N THR A 176 10.31 25.57 16.43
CA THR A 176 9.84 26.92 16.73
C THR A 176 10.87 27.92 16.20
N PRO A 177 10.55 28.80 15.24
CA PRO A 177 11.44 29.89 14.91
C PRO A 177 11.52 30.78 16.15
N HIS A 178 12.69 30.80 16.78
CA HIS A 178 13.01 31.77 17.81
C HIS A 178 13.01 33.13 17.12
N LEU A 179 11.94 33.89 17.30
CA LEU A 179 11.92 35.30 16.91
C LEU A 179 12.92 36.01 17.83
N GLY A 180 14.15 36.14 17.32
CA GLY A 180 15.21 36.90 17.95
C GLY A 180 14.71 38.32 18.19
N ARG A 181 14.53 38.64 19.46
CA ARG A 181 14.31 39.99 19.97
C ARG A 181 15.56 40.80 19.60
N GLN A 182 15.48 41.62 18.55
CA GLN A 182 16.45 42.69 18.33
C GLN A 182 16.01 43.85 19.21
N THR A 183 16.78 44.06 20.28
CA THR A 183 16.93 45.36 20.94
C THR A 183 17.95 46.19 20.19
#